data_AF-G2H1G7-F1
#
_entry.id   AF-G2H1G7-F1
#
_cell.length_a   1.000
_cell.length_b   1.000
_cell.length_c   1.000
_cell.angle_alpha   90.00
_cell.angle_beta   90.00
_cell.angle_gamma   90.00
#
_symmetry.space_group_name_H-M   'P 1'
#
loop_
_entity.id
_entity.type
_entity.pdbx_description
1 polymer ?
#
loop_
_entity_poly.entity_id
_entity_poly.type
_entity_poly.pdbx_seq_one_letter_code
_entity_poly.pdbx_strand_id
1 'polypeptide(L)'
;MGALTFTQPDKQRYPCLQLAIDAFHSGQAATTALNAANEIAVQKFLDGTIRFTDIVKVNEKVVEKQASKEPNSVEEVLAIDQRVRKAANEAIYNLQKN
;
A
#
# COMPACT_ATOMS: atom_id res chain seq x y z
N MET A 1 13.87 -14.62 -32.17
CA MET A 1 12.92 -13.87 -31.30
C MET A 1 11.95 -14.86 -30.70
N GLY A 2 11.62 -14.72 -29.41
CA GLY A 2 10.58 -15.53 -28.76
C GLY A 2 9.17 -15.07 -29.16
N ALA A 3 8.16 -15.92 -28.95
CA ALA A 3 6.76 -15.60 -29.21
C ALA A 3 6.21 -14.60 -28.19
N LEU A 4 5.32 -13.70 -28.62
CA LEU A 4 4.56 -12.81 -27.75
C LEU A 4 3.33 -13.56 -27.20
N THR A 5 3.19 -13.61 -25.88
CA THR A 5 2.07 -14.28 -25.19
C THR A 5 1.37 -13.32 -24.24
N PHE A 6 0.05 -13.48 -24.09
CA PHE A 6 -0.78 -12.63 -23.24
C PHE A 6 -1.62 -13.49 -22.28
N THR A 7 -1.82 -13.02 -21.05
CA THR A 7 -2.67 -13.67 -20.04
C THR A 7 -3.31 -12.63 -19.13
N GLN A 8 -4.45 -12.96 -18.54
CA GLN A 8 -5.04 -12.13 -17.49
C GLN A 8 -4.17 -12.20 -16.21
N PRO A 9 -4.08 -11.09 -15.44
CA PRO A 9 -3.43 -11.11 -14.14
C PRO A 9 -4.14 -12.01 -13.14
N ASP A 10 -3.38 -12.81 -12.39
CA ASP A 10 -3.89 -13.59 -11.27
C ASP A 10 -4.01 -12.72 -10.02
N LYS A 11 -5.25 -12.46 -9.59
CA LYS A 11 -5.52 -11.61 -8.43
C LYS A 11 -5.05 -12.21 -7.10
N GLN A 12 -5.05 -13.54 -6.98
CA GLN A 12 -4.58 -14.20 -5.76
C GLN A 12 -3.05 -14.13 -5.66
N ARG A 13 -2.36 -14.21 -6.81
CA ARG A 13 -0.91 -14.07 -6.88
C ARG A 13 -0.43 -12.63 -6.73
N TYR A 14 -1.21 -11.66 -7.22
CA TYR A 14 -0.85 -10.24 -7.23
C TYR A 14 -1.91 -9.37 -6.52
N PRO A 15 -2.15 -9.56 -5.21
CA PRO A 15 -3.22 -8.88 -4.47
C PRO A 15 -3.06 -7.36 -4.46
N CYS A 16 -1.83 -6.83 -4.45
CA CYS A 16 -1.58 -5.39 -4.55
C CYS A 16 -2.16 -4.75 -5.82
N LEU A 17 -2.32 -5.50 -6.92
CA LEU A 17 -2.96 -4.98 -8.13
C LEU A 17 -4.44 -4.68 -7.89
N GLN A 18 -5.15 -5.62 -7.25
CA GLN A 18 -6.55 -5.41 -6.91
C GLN A 18 -6.70 -4.29 -5.88
N LEU A 19 -5.83 -4.25 -4.86
CA LEU A 19 -5.82 -3.19 -3.85
C LEU A 19 -5.63 -1.79 -4.48
N ALA A 20 -4.79 -1.67 -5.51
CA ALA A 20 -4.59 -0.41 -6.23
C ALA A 20 -5.84 0.02 -7.03
N ILE A 21 -6.51 -0.94 -7.67
CA ILE A 21 -7.78 -0.70 -8.39
C ILE A 21 -8.86 -0.24 -7.39
N ASP A 22 -8.96 -0.89 -6.24
CA ASP A 22 -9.95 -0.57 -5.23
C ASP A 22 -9.68 0.80 -4.58
N ALA A 23 -8.42 1.12 -4.31
CA ALA A 23 -8.01 2.43 -3.82
C ALA A 23 -8.34 3.55 -4.82
N PHE A 24 -8.10 3.31 -6.12
CA PHE A 24 -8.43 4.26 -7.18
C PHE A 24 -9.93 4.57 -7.23
N HIS A 25 -10.78 3.54 -7.14
CA HIS A 25 -12.23 3.73 -7.08
C HIS A 25 -12.70 4.42 -5.79
N SER A 26 -11.92 4.31 -4.70
CA SER A 26 -12.26 4.93 -3.42
C SER A 26 -11.92 6.42 -3.35
N GLY A 27 -10.90 6.86 -4.10
CA GLY A 27 -10.52 8.27 -4.20
C GLY A 27 -9.04 8.54 -3.92
N GLN A 28 -8.64 9.81 -4.05
CA GLN A 28 -7.25 10.25 -3.92
C GLN A 28 -6.70 10.04 -2.52
N ALA A 29 -7.56 10.11 -1.48
CA ALA A 29 -7.13 9.83 -0.12
C ALA A 29 -6.63 8.37 0.01
N ALA A 30 -7.38 7.43 -0.57
CA ALA A 30 -7.02 6.01 -0.56
C ALA A 30 -5.80 5.71 -1.42
N THR A 31 -5.68 6.31 -2.63
CA THR A 31 -4.48 6.11 -3.46
C THR A 31 -3.23 6.70 -2.83
N THR A 32 -3.33 7.87 -2.18
CA THR A 32 -2.21 8.47 -1.43
C THR A 32 -1.81 7.58 -0.27
N ALA A 33 -2.79 7.04 0.47
CA ALA A 33 -2.53 6.12 1.56
C ALA A 33 -1.85 4.82 1.08
N LEU A 34 -2.33 4.24 -0.02
CA LEU A 34 -1.71 3.05 -0.59
C LEU A 34 -0.26 3.32 -1.03
N ASN A 35 -0.02 4.42 -1.74
CA ASN A 35 1.33 4.76 -2.22
C ASN A 35 2.30 4.94 -1.05
N ALA A 36 1.93 5.72 -0.05
CA ALA A 36 2.80 6.00 1.09
C ALA A 36 3.02 4.75 1.98
N ALA A 37 2.00 3.91 2.16
CA ALA A 37 2.17 2.62 2.86
C ALA A 37 3.13 1.70 2.10
N ASN A 38 2.97 1.61 0.77
CA ASN A 38 3.79 0.76 -0.07
C ASN A 38 5.27 1.17 -0.06
N GLU A 39 5.57 2.47 -0.10
CA GLU A 39 6.96 2.96 0.02
C GLU A 39 7.63 2.51 1.32
N ILE A 40 6.92 2.62 2.46
CA ILE A 40 7.45 2.17 3.76
C ILE A 40 7.63 0.65 3.77
N ALA A 41 6.63 -0.09 3.30
CA ALA A 41 6.67 -1.55 3.30
C ALA A 41 7.78 -2.10 2.39
N VAL A 42 7.92 -1.57 1.18
CA VAL A 42 8.98 -1.93 0.24
C VAL A 42 10.35 -1.61 0.83
N GLN A 43 10.55 -0.43 1.42
CA GLN A 43 11.81 -0.10 2.07
C GLN A 43 12.14 -1.12 3.17
N LYS A 44 11.18 -1.48 4.02
CA LYS A 44 11.39 -2.47 5.08
C LYS A 44 11.64 -3.89 4.55
N PHE A 45 11.09 -4.25 3.41
CA PHE A 45 11.43 -5.49 2.73
C PHE A 45 12.89 -5.46 2.23
N LEU A 46 13.30 -4.36 1.58
CA LEU A 46 14.67 -4.16 1.10
C LEU A 46 15.69 -4.14 2.23
N ASP A 47 15.32 -3.59 3.40
CA ASP A 47 16.13 -3.60 4.63
C ASP A 47 16.18 -4.98 5.32
N GLY A 48 15.49 -6.00 4.78
CA GLY A 48 15.40 -7.34 5.40
C GLY A 48 14.55 -7.39 6.67
N THR A 49 13.75 -6.36 6.94
CA THR A 49 12.94 -6.22 8.16
C THR A 49 11.62 -6.98 8.10
N ILE A 50 11.02 -7.10 6.91
CA ILE A 50 9.76 -7.84 6.66
C ILE A 50 9.91 -8.76 5.44
N ARG A 51 9.03 -9.77 5.31
CA ARG A 51 9.03 -10.66 4.13
C ARG A 51 8.33 -9.99 2.95
N PHE A 52 8.61 -10.47 1.73
CA PHE A 52 7.96 -9.97 0.52
C PHE A 52 6.42 -9.97 0.61
N THR A 53 5.82 -11.06 1.13
CA THR A 53 4.37 -11.19 1.28
C THR A 53 3.79 -10.28 2.37
N ASP A 54 4.62 -9.75 3.27
CA ASP A 54 4.15 -8.84 4.32
C ASP A 54 3.87 -7.43 3.77
N ILE A 55 4.40 -7.08 2.60
CA ILE A 55 4.08 -5.81 1.92
C ILE A 55 2.57 -5.68 1.72
N VAL A 56 1.94 -6.75 1.23
CA VAL A 56 0.49 -6.81 1.01
C VAL A 56 -0.26 -6.56 2.34
N LYS A 57 0.14 -7.26 3.40
CA LYS A 57 -0.51 -7.15 4.72
C LYS A 57 -0.42 -5.74 5.30
N VAL A 58 0.74 -5.08 5.13
CA VAL A 58 0.93 -3.70 5.59
C VAL A 58 0.04 -2.76 4.77
N ASN A 59 0.05 -2.88 3.44
CA ASN A 59 -0.74 -2.04 2.55
C ASN A 59 -2.24 -2.17 2.85
N GLU A 60 -2.78 -3.38 2.93
CA GLU A 60 -4.19 -3.64 3.27
C GLU A 60 -4.56 -3.01 4.62
N LYS A 61 -3.76 -3.28 5.65
CA LYS A 61 -4.04 -2.81 7.02
C LYS A 61 -4.03 -1.29 7.14
N VAL A 62 -3.21 -0.61 6.36
CA VAL A 62 -3.13 0.85 6.40
C VAL A 62 -4.25 1.48 5.56
N VAL A 63 -4.57 0.92 4.39
CA VAL A 63 -5.66 1.42 3.55
C VAL A 63 -7.02 1.22 4.23
N GLU A 64 -7.30 0.04 4.80
CA GLU A 64 -8.56 -0.26 5.50
C GLU A 64 -8.83 0.68 6.69
N LYS A 65 -7.78 1.03 7.43
CA LYS A 65 -7.89 1.89 8.61
C LYS A 65 -8.03 3.37 8.27
N GLN A 66 -7.81 3.76 7.02
CA GLN A 66 -7.68 5.16 6.66
C GLN A 66 -8.96 5.72 6.04
N ALA A 67 -9.93 6.03 6.91
CA ALA A 67 -11.04 6.91 6.56
C ALA A 67 -10.52 8.36 6.53
N SER A 68 -10.10 8.83 5.37
CA SER A 68 -9.70 10.23 5.16
C SER A 68 -10.64 10.92 4.18
N LYS A 69 -10.92 12.19 4.46
CA LYS A 69 -11.59 13.07 3.49
C LYS A 69 -10.70 13.22 2.27
N GLU A 70 -11.32 13.33 1.10
CA GLU A 70 -10.62 13.65 -0.14
C GLU A 70 -9.84 14.96 -0.02
N PRO A 71 -8.52 14.95 -0.32
CA PRO A 71 -7.70 16.14 -0.24
C PRO A 71 -8.06 17.13 -1.34
N ASN A 72 -8.06 18.42 -1.01
CA ASN A 72 -8.34 19.53 -1.94
C ASN A 72 -7.13 20.45 -2.12
N SER A 73 -6.00 20.12 -1.50
CA SER A 73 -4.74 20.85 -1.64
C SER A 73 -3.55 19.90 -1.49
N VAL A 74 -2.36 20.38 -1.89
CA VAL A 74 -1.11 19.63 -1.75
C VAL A 74 -0.80 19.38 -0.26
N GLU A 75 -1.09 20.35 0.60
CA GLU A 75 -0.88 20.24 2.05
C GLU A 75 -1.74 19.12 2.66
N GLU A 76 -2.98 18.96 2.18
CA GLU A 76 -3.85 17.86 2.62
C GLU A 76 -3.33 16.50 2.14
N VAL A 77 -2.82 16.40 0.91
CA VAL A 77 -2.15 15.19 0.40
C VAL A 77 -0.94 14.84 1.28
N LEU A 78 -0.08 15.81 1.56
CA LEU A 78 1.10 15.63 2.41
C LEU A 78 0.73 15.23 3.85
N ALA A 79 -0.36 15.80 4.39
CA ALA A 79 -0.85 15.44 5.71
C ALA A 79 -1.38 13.99 5.77
N ILE A 80 -2.02 13.52 4.70
CA ILE A 80 -2.42 12.10 4.56
C ILE A 80 -1.17 11.21 4.48
N ASP A 81 -0.23 11.52 3.59
CA ASP A 81 1.03 10.78 3.41
C ASP A 81 1.78 10.61 4.74
N GLN A 82 2.02 11.71 5.48
CA GLN A 82 2.75 11.66 6.76
C GLN A 82 2.05 10.78 7.80
N ARG A 83 0.72 10.85 7.89
CA ARG A 83 -0.08 10.07 8.84
C ARG A 83 -0.02 8.58 8.49
N VAL A 84 -0.09 8.28 7.20
CA VAL A 84 -0.03 6.92 6.66
C VAL A 84 1.34 6.30 6.87
N ARG A 85 2.44 7.06 6.66
CA ARG A 85 3.80 6.56 6.94
C ARG A 85 3.98 6.16 8.41
N LYS A 86 3.41 6.92 9.35
CA LYS A 86 3.40 6.55 10.77
C LYS A 86 2.62 5.26 11.00
N ALA A 87 1.41 5.17 10.46
CA ALA A 87 0.56 3.98 10.57
C ALA A 87 1.21 2.72 9.96
N ALA A 88 1.93 2.85 8.84
CA ALA A 88 2.65 1.76 8.21
C ALA A 88 3.79 1.24 9.11
N ASN A 89 4.57 2.13 9.71
CA ASN A 89 5.61 1.73 10.67
C ASN A 89 5.01 1.04 11.91
N GLU A 90 3.88 1.52 12.43
CA GLU A 90 3.15 0.86 13.52
C GLU A 90 2.63 -0.53 13.11
N ALA A 91 2.09 -0.66 11.90
CA ALA A 91 1.63 -1.94 11.38
C ALA A 91 2.79 -2.96 11.29
N ILE A 92 3.96 -2.52 10.82
CA ILE A 92 5.17 -3.35 10.73
C ILE A 92 5.67 -3.75 12.11
N TYR A 93 5.74 -2.82 13.05
CA TYR A 93 6.13 -3.12 14.43
C TYR A 93 5.21 -4.18 15.06
N ASN A 94 3.91 -4.12 14.80
CA ASN A 94 2.94 -5.10 15.29
C ASN A 94 3.07 -6.46 14.60
N LEU A 95 3.51 -6.53 13.33
CA LEU A 95 3.76 -7.80 12.64
C LEU A 95 4.94 -8.56 13.24
N GLN A 96 5.92 -7.86 13.79
CA GLN A 96 7.14 -8.45 14.38
C GLN A 96 6.93 -8.99 15.79
N LYS A 97 5.85 -8.59 16.47
CA LYS A 97 5.51 -9.05 17.82
C LYS A 97 4.76 -10.39 17.84
N ASN A 98 4.26 -10.83 16.69
CA ASN A 98 3.50 -12.07 16.53
C ASN A 98 4.39 -13.13 15.86
#